data_AF-A0A348Y8A9-F1
#
_entry.id   AF-A0A348Y8A9-F1
#
_cell.length_a   1.000
_cell.length_b   1.000
_cell.length_c   1.000
_cell.angle_alpha   90.00
_cell.angle_beta   90.00
_cell.angle_gamma   90.00
#
_symmetry.space_group_name_H-M   'P 1'
#
loop_
_entity.id
_entity.type
_entity.pdbx_description
1 polymer ?
#
loop_
_entity_poly.entity_id
_entity_poly.type
_entity_poly.pdbx_seq_one_letter_code
_entity_poly.pdbx_strand_id
1 'polypeptide(L)'
;MPSARAILLSSVGCMLVLSLLMVASASIPFALSRGMTELHFFYNQLLYMSIGLTVAAISYRVVSLKTLYKTETQFILLAITGALLFATLFSTPINGSKRWLSLGGFNFQVAELAKLVMIIFVSDFVVRRSFEVRNGWDG
;
A
#
# COMPACT_ATOMS: atom_id res chain seq x y z
N MET A 1 -13.69 -8.78 27.45
CA MET A 1 -12.97 -7.72 26.72
C MET A 1 -12.95 -8.09 25.24
N PRO A 2 -13.25 -7.18 24.31
CA PRO A 2 -13.14 -7.47 22.88
C PRO A 2 -11.69 -7.87 22.55
N SER A 3 -11.51 -8.86 21.67
CA SER A 3 -10.19 -9.30 21.26
C SER A 3 -9.48 -8.20 20.47
N ALA A 4 -8.14 -8.13 20.56
CA ALA A 4 -7.36 -7.12 19.84
C ALA A 4 -7.65 -7.12 18.32
N ARG A 5 -7.92 -8.31 17.76
CA ARG A 5 -8.34 -8.47 16.35
C ARG A 5 -9.66 -7.75 16.06
N ALA A 6 -10.65 -7.91 16.93
CA ALA A 6 -11.95 -7.27 16.76
C ALA A 6 -11.84 -5.74 16.84
N ILE A 7 -11.01 -5.22 17.75
CA ILE A 7 -10.76 -3.77 17.91
C ILE A 7 -10.09 -3.19 16.66
N LEU A 8 -9.07 -3.86 16.12
CA LEU A 8 -8.38 -3.40 14.91
C LEU A 8 -9.31 -3.43 13.70
N LEU A 9 -10.05 -4.52 13.50
CA LEU A 9 -10.99 -4.65 12.38
C LEU A 9 -12.12 -3.62 12.45
N SER A 10 -12.68 -3.37 13.64
CA SER A 10 -13.74 -2.36 13.80
C SER A 10 -13.21 -0.96 13.55
N SER A 11 -12.01 -0.64 14.05
CA SER A 11 -11.36 0.67 13.86
C SER A 11 -11.07 0.93 12.37
N VAL A 12 -10.50 -0.03 11.66
CA VAL A 12 -10.27 0.06 10.21
C VAL A 12 -11.60 0.19 9.46
N GLY A 13 -12.62 -0.59 9.83
CA GLY A 13 -13.97 -0.48 9.26
C GLY A 13 -14.56 0.92 9.41
N CYS A 14 -14.46 1.53 10.60
CA CYS A 14 -14.88 2.90 10.83
C CYS A 14 -14.13 3.90 9.95
N MET A 15 -12.80 3.77 9.82
CA MET A 15 -12.01 4.65 8.96
C MET A 15 -12.40 4.53 7.49
N LEU A 16 -12.72 3.32 7.00
CA LEU A 16 -13.19 3.12 5.64
C LEU A 16 -14.55 3.80 5.40
N VAL A 17 -15.52 3.63 6.30
CA VAL A 17 -16.84 4.29 6.17
C VAL A 17 -16.70 5.81 6.20
N LEU A 18 -15.89 6.34 7.13
CA LEU A 18 -15.60 7.78 7.20
C LEU A 18 -14.95 8.29 5.91
N SER A 19 -14.05 7.53 5.31
CA SER A 19 -13.40 7.92 4.04
C SER A 19 -14.42 8.09 2.90
N LEU A 20 -15.39 7.18 2.78
CA LEU A 20 -16.45 7.26 1.77
C LEU A 20 -17.37 8.46 2.01
N LEU A 21 -17.74 8.70 3.27
CA LEU A 21 -18.58 9.83 3.65
C LEU A 21 -17.90 11.17 3.35
N MET A 22 -16.60 11.29 3.65
CA MET A 22 -15.80 12.46 3.34
C MET A 22 -15.69 12.72 1.84
N VAL A 23 -15.43 11.68 1.04
CA VAL A 23 -15.38 11.81 -0.42
C VAL A 23 -16.74 12.24 -0.96
N ALA A 24 -17.84 11.61 -0.54
CA ALA A 24 -19.18 12.01 -0.98
C ALA A 24 -19.46 13.48 -0.65
N SER A 25 -19.20 13.92 0.58
CA SER A 25 -19.50 15.30 1.00
C SER A 25 -18.66 16.35 0.26
N ALA A 26 -17.35 16.15 0.12
CA ALA A 26 -16.46 17.17 -0.45
C ALA A 26 -16.47 17.20 -1.98
N SER A 27 -16.77 16.07 -2.63
CA SER A 27 -16.60 15.94 -4.09
C SER A 27 -17.83 16.28 -4.93
N ILE A 28 -19.05 16.27 -4.37
CA ILE A 28 -20.28 16.62 -5.09
C ILE A 28 -20.22 18.03 -5.72
N PRO A 29 -19.93 19.12 -4.97
CA PRO A 29 -19.86 20.45 -5.57
C PRO A 29 -18.75 20.57 -6.62
N PHE A 30 -17.64 19.84 -6.42
CA PHE A 30 -16.54 19.79 -7.39
C PHE A 30 -16.93 19.04 -8.67
N ALA A 31 -17.63 17.91 -8.57
CA ALA A 31 -18.09 17.13 -9.71
C ALA A 31 -19.11 17.91 -10.54
N LEU A 32 -20.08 18.57 -9.89
CA LEU A 32 -21.07 19.43 -10.53
C LEU A 32 -20.42 20.60 -11.28
N SER A 33 -19.39 21.23 -10.70
CA SER A 33 -18.65 22.32 -11.36
C SER A 33 -17.96 21.92 -12.66
N ARG A 34 -17.72 20.62 -12.86
CA ARG A 34 -17.08 20.05 -14.06
C ARG A 34 -18.07 19.32 -14.98
N GLY A 35 -19.37 19.42 -14.73
CA GLY A 35 -20.41 18.75 -15.52
C GLY A 35 -20.40 17.23 -15.42
N MET A 36 -19.79 16.67 -14.38
CA MET A 36 -19.77 15.22 -14.11
C MET A 36 -20.93 14.83 -13.20
N THR A 37 -21.25 13.52 -13.15
CA THR A 37 -22.21 12.97 -12.19
C THR A 37 -21.76 13.26 -10.75
N GLU A 38 -22.69 13.68 -9.89
CA GLU A 38 -22.47 14.07 -8.49
C GLU A 38 -21.64 13.05 -7.70
N LEU A 39 -21.89 11.75 -7.92
CA LEU A 39 -21.25 10.65 -7.20
C LEU A 39 -20.07 10.02 -7.94
N HIS A 40 -19.54 10.66 -8.99
CA HIS A 40 -18.44 10.09 -9.79
C HIS A 40 -17.22 9.69 -8.93
N PHE A 41 -16.76 10.60 -8.06
CA PHE A 41 -15.62 10.32 -7.18
C PHE A 41 -15.95 9.31 -6.08
N PHE A 42 -17.20 9.26 -5.63
CA PHE A 42 -17.66 8.25 -4.68
C PHE A 42 -17.57 6.85 -5.28
N TYR A 43 -18.06 6.64 -6.51
CA TYR A 43 -17.97 5.34 -7.18
C TYR A 43 -16.52 4.91 -7.43
N ASN A 44 -15.65 5.85 -7.84
CA ASN A 44 -14.22 5.57 -7.99
C ASN A 44 -13.58 5.16 -6.65
N GLN A 45 -13.88 5.89 -5.57
CA GLN A 45 -13.37 5.56 -4.23
C GLN A 45 -13.88 4.19 -3.75
N LEU A 46 -15.15 3.87 -4.00
CA LEU A 46 -15.74 2.59 -3.66
C LEU A 46 -15.08 1.44 -4.44
N LEU A 47 -14.77 1.65 -5.73
CA LEU A 47 -14.05 0.69 -6.56
C LEU A 47 -12.62 0.48 -6.08
N TYR A 48 -11.86 1.53 -5.76
CA TYR A 48 -10.51 1.37 -5.21
C TYR A 48 -10.53 0.69 -3.84
N MET A 49 -11.52 0.99 -3.00
CA MET A 49 -11.71 0.33 -1.71
C MET A 49 -12.02 -1.16 -1.88
N SER A 50 -12.90 -1.52 -2.81
CA SER A 50 -13.25 -2.92 -3.04
C SER A 50 -12.05 -3.72 -3.57
N ILE A 51 -11.30 -3.18 -4.54
CA ILE A 51 -10.05 -3.78 -5.03
C ILE A 51 -9.05 -3.96 -3.86
N GLY A 52 -8.86 -2.93 -3.03
CA GLY A 52 -7.97 -2.98 -1.88
C GLY A 52 -8.35 -4.08 -0.87
N LEU A 53 -9.65 -4.20 -0.56
CA LEU A 53 -10.17 -5.25 0.32
C LEU A 53 -9.99 -6.65 -0.28
N THR A 54 -10.22 -6.81 -1.58
CA THR A 54 -9.99 -8.08 -2.28
C THR A 54 -8.51 -8.47 -2.24
N VAL A 55 -7.60 -7.53 -2.55
CA VAL A 55 -6.15 -7.77 -2.49
C VAL A 55 -5.72 -8.10 -1.06
N ALA A 56 -6.25 -7.42 -0.04
CA ALA A 56 -5.96 -7.71 1.36
C ALA A 56 -6.44 -9.11 1.76
N ALA A 57 -7.65 -9.52 1.35
CA ALA A 57 -8.21 -10.83 1.64
C ALA A 57 -7.43 -11.97 0.94
N ILE A 58 -7.04 -11.77 -0.32
CA ILE A 58 -6.19 -12.72 -1.06
C ILE A 58 -4.82 -12.82 -0.39
N SER A 59 -4.20 -11.69 -0.07
CA SER A 59 -2.89 -11.66 0.59
C SER A 59 -2.92 -12.40 1.92
N TYR A 60 -3.97 -12.19 2.73
CA TYR A 60 -4.14 -12.90 4.00
C TYR A 60 -4.27 -14.42 3.85
N ARG A 61 -4.89 -14.91 2.77
CA ARG A 61 -5.10 -16.35 2.55
C ARG A 61 -3.94 -17.04 1.83
N VAL A 62 -3.34 -16.37 0.85
CA VAL A 62 -2.38 -16.99 -0.07
C VAL A 62 -0.95 -16.81 0.41
N VAL A 63 -0.64 -15.67 1.02
CA VAL A 63 0.74 -15.31 1.36
C VAL A 63 1.12 -15.90 2.72
N SER A 64 1.88 -17.00 2.68
CA SER A 64 2.46 -17.57 3.89
C SER A 64 3.61 -16.71 4.39
N LEU A 65 3.58 -16.34 5.68
CA LEU A 65 4.68 -15.64 6.35
C LEU A 65 6.00 -16.41 6.21
N LYS A 66 5.98 -17.75 6.23
CA LYS A 66 7.18 -18.57 6.04
C LYS A 66 7.85 -18.31 4.69
N THR A 67 7.07 -18.06 3.63
CA THR A 67 7.61 -17.79 2.29
C THR A 67 8.15 -16.36 2.20
N LEU A 68 7.49 -15.39 2.84
CA LEU A 68 7.94 -13.99 2.87
C LEU A 68 9.27 -13.81 3.60
N TYR A 69 9.52 -14.59 4.66
CA TYR A 69 10.78 -14.55 5.41
C TYR A 69 11.89 -15.42 4.81
N LYS A 70 11.70 -16.01 3.63
CA LYS A 70 12.82 -16.64 2.91
C LYS A 70 13.69 -15.56 2.30
N THR A 71 15.00 -15.68 2.52
CA THR A 71 16.01 -14.76 2.00
C THR A 71 15.89 -14.55 0.49
N GLU A 72 15.72 -15.63 -0.28
CA GLU A 72 15.53 -15.58 -1.74
C GLU A 72 14.30 -14.74 -2.12
N THR A 73 13.16 -14.97 -1.48
CA THR A 73 11.93 -14.22 -1.71
C THR A 73 12.12 -12.74 -1.41
N GLN A 74 12.81 -12.39 -0.33
CA GLN A 74 13.05 -11.00 0.04
C GLN A 74 13.95 -10.28 -0.97
N PHE A 75 15.03 -10.93 -1.44
CA PHE A 75 15.89 -10.37 -2.46
C PHE A 75 15.15 -10.19 -3.79
N ILE A 76 14.29 -11.14 -4.17
CA ILE A 76 13.43 -11.00 -5.36
C ILE A 76 12.47 -9.81 -5.19
N LEU A 77 11.81 -9.68 -4.03
CA LEU A 77 10.91 -8.56 -3.74
C LEU A 77 11.63 -7.20 -3.76
N LEU A 78 12.84 -7.13 -3.20
CA LEU A 78 13.69 -5.94 -3.25
C LEU A 78 14.12 -5.61 -4.69
N ALA A 79 14.53 -6.61 -5.47
CA ALA A 79 14.93 -6.42 -6.86
C ALA A 79 13.75 -5.92 -7.72
N ILE A 80 12.57 -6.53 -7.59
CA ILE A 80 11.35 -6.09 -8.29
C ILE A 80 10.99 -4.66 -7.88
N THR A 81 11.00 -4.37 -6.58
CA THR A 81 10.70 -3.02 -6.07
C THR A 81 11.71 -1.99 -6.58
N GLY A 82 13.00 -2.33 -6.57
CA GLY A 82 14.07 -1.48 -7.10
C GLY A 82 13.92 -1.22 -8.60
N ALA A 83 13.58 -2.26 -9.37
CA ALA A 83 13.31 -2.13 -10.80
C ALA A 83 12.08 -1.24 -11.08
N LEU A 84 11.02 -1.37 -10.29
CA LEU A 84 9.84 -0.51 -10.39
C LEU A 84 10.15 0.94 -10.02
N LEU A 85 10.96 1.18 -8.98
CA LEU A 85 11.40 2.54 -8.61
C LEU A 85 12.27 3.16 -9.70
N PHE A 86 13.12 2.36 -10.33
CA PHE A 86 13.88 2.81 -11.49
C PHE A 86 12.95 3.15 -12.66
N ALA A 87 11.92 2.33 -12.91
CA ALA A 87 10.93 2.58 -13.95
C ALA A 87 10.17 3.91 -13.74
N THR A 88 9.93 4.34 -12.49
CA THR A 88 9.25 5.63 -12.25
C THR A 88 10.05 6.84 -12.76
N LEU A 89 11.37 6.73 -12.94
CA LEU A 89 12.21 7.80 -13.52
C LEU A 89 11.87 8.10 -14.99
N PHE A 90 11.32 7.12 -15.70
CA PHE A 90 10.91 7.23 -17.10
C PHE A 90 9.42 7.56 -17.24
N SER A 91 8.66 7.54 -16.15
CA SER A 91 7.25 7.89 -16.15
C SER A 91 7.04 9.39 -16.33
N THR A 92 5.92 9.76 -16.96
CA THR A 92 5.52 11.15 -17.15
C THR A 92 5.25 11.82 -15.79
N PRO A 93 5.81 13.00 -15.52
CA PRO A 93 5.61 13.67 -14.24
C PRO A 93 4.15 14.09 -14.08
N ILE A 94 3.51 13.63 -13.00
CA ILE A 94 2.19 14.13 -12.56
C ILE A 94 2.44 15.20 -11.51
N ASN A 95 1.94 16.42 -11.72
CA ASN A 95 2.16 17.57 -10.83
C ASN A 95 3.65 17.82 -10.51
N GLY A 96 4.52 17.70 -11.51
CA GLY A 96 5.97 17.91 -11.36
C GLY A 96 6.73 16.77 -10.66
N SER A 97 6.08 15.65 -10.36
CA SER A 97 6.66 14.55 -9.56
C SER A 97 6.65 13.20 -10.31
N LYS A 98 7.83 12.61 -10.50
CA LYS A 98 8.05 11.28 -11.13
C LYS A 98 7.90 10.10 -10.16
N ARG A 99 6.81 10.09 -9.38
CA ARG A 99 6.56 9.07 -8.32
C ARG A 99 5.50 8.03 -8.69
N TRP A 100 4.82 8.25 -9.80
CA TRP A 100 3.66 7.49 -10.23
C TRP A 100 3.98 6.73 -11.49
N LEU A 101 3.67 5.44 -11.51
CA LEU A 101 3.64 4.66 -12.74
C LEU A 101 2.22 4.67 -13.27
N SER A 102 2.00 5.29 -14.43
CA SER A 102 0.68 5.32 -15.06
C SER A 102 0.46 4.05 -15.85
N LEU A 103 -0.51 3.24 -15.43
CA LEU A 103 -0.85 1.96 -16.03
C LEU A 103 -2.18 2.08 -16.79
N GLY A 104 -2.25 3.07 -17.70
CA GLY A 104 -3.37 3.34 -18.61
C GLY A 104 -4.66 3.86 -17.94
N GLY A 105 -5.12 3.22 -16.87
CA GLY A 105 -6.33 3.57 -16.13
C GLY A 105 -6.13 3.78 -14.62
N PHE A 106 -4.95 3.46 -14.09
CA PHE A 106 -4.62 3.66 -12.67
C PHE A 106 -3.20 4.15 -12.51
N ASN A 107 -2.96 4.95 -11.47
CA ASN A 107 -1.63 5.41 -11.11
C ASN A 107 -1.14 4.61 -9.91
N PHE A 108 -0.09 3.81 -10.10
CA PHE A 108 0.49 3.02 -9.04
C PHE A 108 1.69 3.75 -8.42
N GLN A 109 1.64 3.95 -7.11
CA GLN A 109 2.73 4.58 -6.37
C GLN A 109 3.69 3.51 -5.85
N VAL A 110 4.82 3.33 -6.53
CA VAL A 110 5.82 2.32 -6.19
C VAL A 110 6.39 2.50 -4.78
N ALA A 111 6.42 3.73 -4.27
CA ALA A 111 6.87 4.02 -2.91
C ALA A 111 6.02 3.34 -1.82
N GLU A 112 4.73 3.09 -2.07
CA GLU A 112 3.86 2.36 -1.13
C GLU A 112 4.28 0.89 -1.03
N LEU A 113 4.59 0.25 -2.16
CA LEU A 113 5.13 -1.10 -2.19
C LEU A 113 6.51 -1.16 -1.51
N ALA A 114 7.36 -0.17 -1.77
CA ALA A 114 8.69 -0.10 -1.17
C ALA A 114 8.65 -0.04 0.36
N LYS A 115 7.73 0.76 0.95
CA LYS A 115 7.55 0.78 2.41
C LYS A 115 7.21 -0.60 2.96
N LEU A 116 6.29 -1.32 2.32
CA LEU A 116 5.87 -2.64 2.76
C LEU A 116 7.02 -3.66 2.68
N VAL A 117 7.75 -3.69 1.56
CA VAL A 117 8.90 -4.59 1.37
C VAL A 117 10.02 -4.27 2.37
N MET A 118 10.29 -2.98 2.61
CA MET A 118 11.29 -2.54 3.59
C MET A 118 10.94 -2.97 5.01
N ILE A 119 9.68 -2.90 5.42
CA ILE A 119 9.25 -3.37 6.75
C ILE A 119 9.52 -4.88 6.89
N ILE A 120 9.19 -5.68 5.87
CA ILE A 120 9.43 -7.13 5.88
C ILE A 120 10.93 -7.43 5.93
N PHE A 121 11.73 -6.77 5.09
CA PHE A 121 13.17 -6.99 5.02
C PHE A 121 13.88 -6.58 6.32
N VAL A 122 13.60 -5.37 6.81
CA VAL A 122 14.26 -4.83 8.03
C VAL A 122 13.88 -5.65 9.27
N SER A 123 12.61 -6.04 9.40
CA SER A 123 12.18 -6.86 10.54
C SER A 123 12.92 -8.21 10.59
N ASP A 124 13.10 -8.87 9.45
CA ASP A 124 13.85 -10.13 9.38
C ASP A 124 15.35 -9.92 9.56
N PHE A 125 15.92 -8.89 8.95
CA PHE A 125 17.33 -8.54 9.06
C PHE A 125 17.74 -8.32 10.52
N VAL A 126 16.96 -7.54 11.27
CA VAL A 126 17.22 -7.26 12.68
C VAL A 126 17.15 -8.54 13.53
N VAL A 127 16.25 -9.48 13.21
CA VAL A 127 16.15 -10.76 13.93
C VAL A 127 17.36 -11.64 13.65
N ARG A 128 17.77 -11.79 12.38
CA ARG A 128 18.93 -12.61 11.98
C ARG A 128 20.24 -12.08 12.53
N ARG A 129 20.39 -10.76 12.55
CA ARG A 129 21.61 -10.06 13.00
C ARG A 129 21.51 -9.58 14.46
N SER A 130 20.53 -10.08 15.21
CA SER A 130 20.19 -9.57 16.55
C SER A 130 21.37 -9.63 17.54
N PHE A 131 22.28 -10.59 17.39
CA PHE A 131 23.48 -10.69 18.20
C PHE A 131 24.46 -9.52 17.94
N GLU A 132 24.77 -9.22 16.69
CA GLU A 132 25.68 -8.12 16.32
C GLU A 132 25.04 -6.74 16.59
N VAL A 133 23.72 -6.62 16.36
CA VAL A 133 22.98 -5.39 16.69
C VAL A 133 23.03 -5.09 18.19
N ARG A 134 23.08 -6.12 19.05
CA ARG A 134 23.13 -5.95 20.51
C ARG A 134 24.54 -5.81 21.07
N ASN A 135 25.51 -6.51 20.49
CA ASN A 135 26.87 -6.60 21.04
C ASN A 135 27.87 -5.64 20.38
N GLY A 136 27.43 -4.88 19.37
CA GLY A 136 28.32 -4.04 18.58
C GLY A 136 28.90 -4.80 17.40
N TRP A 137 29.13 -4.07 16.31
CA TRP A 137 29.69 -4.62 15.08
C TRP A 137 31.21 -4.65 15.21
N ASP A 138 31.80 -5.83 15.31
CA ASP A 138 33.27 -6.03 15.43
C ASP A 138 34.03 -5.99 14.07
N GLY A 139 33.41 -5.45 13.01
CA GLY A 139 33.96 -5.41 11.65
C GLY A 139 33.34 -6.40 10.69
#